data_AF-A0A6B3ISH8-F1
#
_entry.id   AF-A0A6B3ISH8-F1
#
_cell.length_a   1.000
_cell.length_b   1.000
_cell.length_c   1.000
_cell.angle_alpha   90.00
_cell.angle_beta   90.00
_cell.angle_gamma   90.00
#
_symmetry.space_group_name_H-M   'P 1'
#
loop_
_entity.id
_entity.type
_entity.pdbx_description
1 polymer ?
#
loop_
_entity_poly.entity_id
_entity_poly.type
_entity_poly.pdbx_seq_one_letter_code
_entity_poly.pdbx_strand_id
1 'polypeptide(L)'
;MGSAGLDPAGHPVLGAATELADTGELLLSGRLSLRTHPWLADHAVAGTVLLPGAAFAELAVRAADEAGCHTVEELTLQSPLLIP
;
A
#
# COMPACT_ATOMS: atom_id res chain seq x y z
N MET A 1 8.96 -6.56 17.16
CA MET A 1 8.79 -5.51 16.13
C MET A 1 9.95 -4.56 16.32
N GLY A 2 10.95 -4.60 15.43
CA GLY A 2 11.97 -3.56 15.38
C GLY A 2 11.54 -2.56 14.32
N SER A 3 11.41 -1.29 14.68
CA SER A 3 11.46 -0.23 13.69
C SER A 3 12.87 -0.23 13.12
N ALA A 4 13.03 -0.45 11.81
CA ALA A 4 14.33 -0.44 11.17
C ALA A 4 14.95 0.98 11.06
N GLY A 5 14.59 1.90 11.96
CA GLY A 5 14.91 3.32 11.86
C GLY A 5 14.13 4.07 10.77
N LEU A 6 12.99 3.52 10.34
CA LEU A 6 12.19 4.09 9.25
C LEU A 6 11.17 5.10 9.77
N ASP A 7 10.89 6.12 8.97
CA ASP A 7 9.89 7.12 9.30
C ASP A 7 8.48 6.53 9.23
N PRO A 8 7.61 6.82 10.21
CA PRO A 8 6.25 6.29 10.23
C PRO A 8 5.41 6.91 9.10
N ALA A 9 4.83 6.08 8.24
CA ALA A 9 4.00 6.57 7.13
C ALA A 9 2.59 7.03 7.55
N GLY A 10 2.20 6.85 8.82
CA GLY A 10 0.92 7.35 9.35
C GLY A 10 -0.33 6.77 8.68
N HIS A 11 -0.21 5.62 8.03
CA HIS A 11 -1.26 5.03 7.19
C HIS A 11 -1.67 3.64 7.69
N PRO A 12 -2.95 3.25 7.62
CA PRO A 12 -3.41 1.96 8.17
C PRO A 12 -2.76 0.71 7.55
N VAL A 13 -2.28 0.81 6.30
CA VAL A 13 -1.61 -0.29 5.59
C VAL A 13 -0.11 -0.06 5.44
N LEU A 14 0.31 1.20 5.25
CA LEU A 14 1.70 1.57 5.00
C LEU A 14 2.31 2.01 6.34
N GLY A 15 3.27 1.24 6.82
CA GLY A 15 3.88 1.45 8.13
C GLY A 15 5.13 2.32 8.08
N ALA A 16 5.82 2.38 6.94
CA ALA A 16 7.09 3.05 6.79
C ALA A 16 7.25 3.74 5.44
N ALA A 17 7.94 4.87 5.42
CA ALA A 17 8.45 5.57 4.24
C ALA A 17 9.96 5.77 4.38
N THR A 18 10.70 5.65 3.27
CA THR A 18 12.15 5.89 3.25
C THR A 18 12.58 6.34 1.86
N GLU A 19 13.52 7.27 1.79
CA GLU A 19 14.27 7.55 0.56
C GLU A 19 15.42 6.54 0.44
N LEU A 20 15.58 5.93 -0.73
CA LEU A 20 16.65 4.99 -1.02
C LEU A 20 17.94 5.77 -1.32
N ALA A 21 18.99 5.50 -0.55
CA ALA A 21 20.22 6.31 -0.59
C ALA A 21 20.98 6.25 -1.93
N ASP A 22 20.79 5.18 -2.71
CA ASP A 22 21.45 4.94 -3.99
C ASP A 22 20.73 5.61 -5.17
N THR A 23 19.39 5.65 -5.15
CA THR A 23 18.58 6.16 -6.26
C THR A 23 17.88 7.48 -5.97
N GLY A 24 17.71 7.84 -4.69
CA GLY A 24 16.82 8.93 -4.24
C GLY A 24 15.34 8.58 -4.39
N GLU A 25 15.00 7.32 -4.70
CA GLU A 25 13.62 6.90 -4.86
C GLU A 25 12.92 6.76 -3.51
N LEU A 26 11.66 7.14 -3.49
CA LEU A 26 10.83 6.99 -2.32
C LEU A 26 10.20 5.59 -2.28
N LEU A 27 10.43 4.87 -1.19
CA LEU A 27 9.86 3.56 -0.92
C LEU A 27 8.91 3.63 0.28
N LEU A 28 7.65 3.28 0.07
CA LEU A 28 6.68 3.02 1.13
C LEU A 28 6.49 1.52 1.29
N SER A 29 6.43 1.05 2.54
CA SER A 29 6.26 -0.37 2.84
C SER A 29 5.19 -0.61 3.90
N GLY A 30 4.55 -1.77 3.79
CA GLY A 30 3.38 -2.14 4.58
C GLY A 30 3.14 -3.64 4.62
N ARG A 31 2.09 -4.05 5.33
CA ARG A 31 1.69 -5.47 5.41
C ARG A 31 0.18 -5.58 5.28
N LEU A 32 -0.26 -6.43 4.36
CA LEU A 32 -1.65 -6.83 4.21
C LEU A 32 -1.87 -8.18 4.88
N SER A 33 -2.90 -8.29 5.71
CA SER A 33 -3.30 -9.55 6.34
C SER A 33 -4.73 -9.46 6.83
N LEU A 34 -5.50 -10.54 6.67
CA LEU A 34 -6.85 -10.64 7.23
C LEU A 34 -6.89 -10.47 8.76
N ARG A 35 -5.78 -10.76 9.46
CA ARG A 35 -5.69 -10.60 10.91
C ARG A 35 -5.62 -9.14 11.35
N THR A 36 -4.92 -8.30 10.58
CA THR A 36 -4.72 -6.88 10.91
C THR A 36 -5.72 -5.98 10.19
N HIS A 37 -6.27 -6.45 9.08
CA HIS A 37 -7.21 -5.73 8.22
C HIS A 37 -8.42 -6.63 7.89
N PRO A 38 -9.32 -6.91 8.86
CA PRO A 38 -10.42 -7.85 8.66
C PRO A 38 -11.37 -7.49 7.50
N TRP A 39 -11.50 -6.19 7.20
CA TRP A 39 -12.30 -5.68 6.09
C TRP A 39 -11.87 -6.22 4.71
N LEU A 40 -10.61 -6.69 4.56
CA LEU A 40 -10.16 -7.31 3.32
C LEU A 40 -10.99 -8.56 2.98
N ALA A 41 -11.49 -9.28 3.98
CA ALA A 41 -12.32 -10.47 3.77
C ALA A 41 -13.66 -10.15 3.08
N ASP A 42 -14.11 -8.90 3.13
CA ASP A 42 -15.37 -8.47 2.54
C ASP A 42 -15.27 -8.24 1.02
N HIS A 43 -14.06 -8.30 0.45
CA HIS A 43 -13.83 -8.19 -1.00
C HIS A 43 -13.33 -9.52 -1.58
N ALA A 44 -14.27 -10.34 -2.04
CA ALA A 44 -13.99 -11.63 -2.66
C ALA A 44 -14.64 -11.76 -4.04
N VAL A 45 -13.92 -12.33 -4.99
CA VAL A 45 -14.41 -12.67 -6.33
C VAL A 45 -14.36 -14.18 -6.48
N ALA A 46 -15.51 -14.80 -6.74
CA ALA A 46 -15.63 -16.27 -6.82
C ALA A 46 -15.02 -16.99 -5.60
N GLY A 47 -15.18 -16.43 -4.40
CA GLY A 47 -14.67 -17.00 -3.14
C GLY A 47 -13.18 -16.79 -2.88
N THR A 48 -12.45 -16.11 -3.77
CA THR A 48 -11.04 -15.74 -3.56
C THR A 48 -10.95 -14.31 -3.04
N VAL A 49 -10.29 -14.10 -1.91
CA VAL A 49 -10.07 -12.75 -1.35
C VAL A 49 -8.98 -12.03 -2.12
N LEU A 50 -9.33 -10.86 -2.65
CA LEU A 50 -8.44 -10.02 -3.45
C LEU A 50 -8.32 -8.64 -2.82
N LEU A 51 -7.18 -7.97 -3.01
CA LEU A 51 -7.09 -6.56 -2.70
C LEU A 51 -8.02 -5.78 -3.64
N PRO A 52 -8.94 -4.94 -3.14
CA PRO A 52 -9.80 -4.14 -4.00
C PRO A 52 -8.98 -3.15 -4.83
N GLY A 53 -9.45 -2.85 -6.05
CA GLY A 53 -8.82 -1.82 -6.89
C GLY A 53 -8.73 -0.45 -6.21
N ALA A 54 -9.74 -0.08 -5.42
CA ALA A 54 -9.74 1.15 -4.63
C ALA A 54 -8.62 1.19 -3.58
N ALA A 55 -8.21 0.05 -3.04
CA ALA A 55 -7.09 0.00 -2.11
C ALA A 55 -5.75 0.23 -2.82
N PHE A 56 -5.58 -0.24 -4.06
CA PHE A 56 -4.42 0.16 -4.87
C PHE A 56 -4.40 1.67 -5.13
N ALA A 57 -5.55 2.27 -5.44
CA ALA A 57 -5.66 3.71 -5.64
C ALA A 57 -5.28 4.50 -4.37
N GLU A 58 -5.76 4.08 -3.19
CA GLU A 58 -5.37 4.66 -1.90
C GLU A 58 -3.85 4.61 -1.69
N LEU A 59 -3.22 3.46 -1.94
CA LEU A 59 -1.77 3.30 -1.80
C LEU A 59 -0.99 4.21 -2.78
N ALA A 60 -1.48 4.34 -4.02
CA ALA A 60 -0.88 5.20 -5.02
C ALA A 60 -0.99 6.68 -4.63
N VAL A 61 -2.17 7.13 -4.16
CA VAL A 61 -2.39 8.49 -3.67
C VAL A 61 -1.49 8.79 -2.47
N ARG A 62 -1.41 7.87 -1.49
CA ARG A 62 -0.55 8.05 -0.33
C ARG A 62 0.93 8.17 -0.69
N ALA A 63 1.40 7.39 -1.67
CA ALA A 63 2.76 7.48 -2.19
C ALA A 63 2.99 8.80 -2.96
N ALA A 64 1.99 9.25 -3.72
CA ALA A 64 2.04 10.53 -4.41
C ALA A 64 2.17 11.68 -3.40
N ASP A 65 1.35 11.69 -2.34
CA ASP A 65 1.42 12.71 -1.27
C ASP A 65 2.81 12.77 -0.63
N GLU A 66 3.41 11.61 -0.37
CA GLU A 66 4.77 11.52 0.20
C GLU A 66 5.84 12.04 -0.77
N ALA A 67 5.64 11.85 -2.08
CA ALA A 67 6.50 12.40 -3.13
C ALA A 67 6.22 13.88 -3.44
N GLY A 68 5.24 14.52 -2.77
CA GLY A 68 4.79 15.88 -3.09
C GLY A 68 3.97 15.98 -4.38
N CYS A 69 3.54 14.85 -4.94
CA CYS A 69 2.63 14.75 -6.08
C CYS A 69 1.19 14.60 -5.56
N HIS A 70 0.32 15.59 -5.75
CA HIS A 70 -1.01 15.55 -5.12
C HIS A 70 -2.08 14.72 -5.88
N THR A 71 -1.72 14.08 -6.99
CA THR A 71 -2.68 13.40 -7.87
C THR A 71 -2.10 12.17 -8.56
N VAL A 72 -2.96 11.20 -8.83
CA VAL A 72 -2.68 10.07 -9.73
C VAL A 72 -3.43 10.31 -11.03
N GLU A 73 -2.71 10.51 -12.14
CA GLU A 73 -3.32 10.75 -13.46
C GLU A 73 -3.93 9.48 -14.06
N GLU A 74 -3.20 8.35 -13.96
CA GLU A 74 -3.63 7.05 -14.46
C GLU A 74 -3.18 5.94 -13.51
N LEU A 75 -4.02 4.94 -13.30
CA LEU A 75 -3.68 3.71 -12.58
C LEU A 75 -4.25 2.50 -13.33
N THR A 76 -3.37 1.72 -13.97
CA THR A 76 -3.73 0.46 -14.61
C THR A 76 -3.33 -0.72 -13.72
N LEU A 77 -4.33 -1.51 -13.30
CA LEU A 77 -4.11 -2.71 -12.49
C LEU A 77 -3.79 -3.90 -13.40
N GLN A 78 -2.55 -4.40 -13.33
CA GLN A 78 -2.06 -5.43 -14.25
C GLN A 78 -2.49 -6.84 -13.84
N SER A 79 -2.55 -7.12 -12.55
CA SER A 79 -2.92 -8.43 -12.00
C SER A 79 -3.64 -8.29 -10.67
N PRO A 80 -4.54 -9.22 -10.34
CA PRO A 80 -5.15 -9.26 -9.03
C PRO A 80 -4.11 -9.65 -7.96
N LEU A 81 -4.14 -8.98 -6.81
CA LEU A 81 -3.35 -9.37 -5.64
C LEU A 81 -4.22 -10.19 -4.69
N LEU A 82 -3.89 -11.49 -4.56
CA LEU A 82 -4.57 -12.39 -3.64
C LEU A 82 -4.08 -12.13 -2.20
N ILE A 83 -5.00 -12.17 -1.24
CA ILE A 83 -4.68 -12.03 0.19
C ILE A 83 -4.79 -13.40 0.87
N PRO A 84 -3.69 -13.94 1.43
CA PRO A 84 -3.69 -15.21 2.16
C PRO A 84 -4.16 -15.08 3.62
#